data_AF-A0A966HZN5-F1
#
_entry.id   AF-A0A966HZN5-F1
#
_cell.length_a   1.000
_cell.length_b   1.000
_cell.length_c   1.000
_cell.angle_alpha   90.00
_cell.angle_beta   90.00
_cell.angle_gamma   90.00
#
_symmetry.space_group_name_H-M   'P 1'
#
loop_
_entity.id
_entity.type
_entity.pdbx_description
1 polymer ?
#
loop_
_entity_poly.entity_id
_entity_poly.type
_entity_poly.pdbx_seq_one_letter_code
_entity_poly.pdbx_strand_id
1 'polypeptide(L)'
;MRNSLKTIGKGATLLATTALLMATTAVIPAEAANKAGAACSKVNAKAKIGGDNYVCTKNPTVKNAKLTWVWTGCVDSHKLYVEAAARLKSITESAAQASTMLDTEIAALKAEAPADEAQAKVYDQKAADAKAKQANALNEAKVANDNATKAGATTSAGKTYTTAASTWTKAARSYELAAKNFERSAASLRDKINEVAKKEKQKLNVAQTVENSKTEVKSTLENRKNACQPGL
;
A
#
# COMPACT_ATOMS: atom_id res chain seq x y z
N MET A 1 -4.66 6.98 -31.11
CA MET A 1 -5.93 6.34 -30.71
C MET A 1 -5.94 6.22 -29.20
N ARG A 2 -6.72 7.07 -28.52
CA ARG A 2 -6.93 7.03 -27.06
C ARG A 2 -8.26 6.34 -26.84
N ASN A 3 -8.26 5.16 -26.25
CA ASN A 3 -9.42 4.64 -25.52
C ASN A 3 -9.04 3.41 -24.69
N SER A 4 -9.75 3.29 -23.56
CA SER A 4 -9.82 2.14 -22.66
C SER A 4 -8.77 2.00 -21.56
N LEU A 5 -8.91 2.84 -20.53
CA LEU A 5 -8.60 2.50 -19.12
C LEU A 5 -9.68 3.11 -18.23
N LYS A 6 -10.92 2.63 -18.39
CA LYS A 6 -12.00 2.78 -17.41
C LYS A 6 -12.44 1.36 -17.07
N THR A 7 -12.01 0.88 -15.89
CA THR A 7 -12.68 -0.10 -14.99
C THR A 7 -11.67 -0.85 -14.13
N ILE A 8 -10.94 -0.16 -13.25
CA ILE A 8 -10.47 -0.74 -11.98
C ILE A 8 -10.58 0.36 -10.92
N GLY A 9 -11.82 0.75 -10.62
CA GLY A 9 -12.15 1.68 -9.56
C GLY A 9 -13.20 1.02 -8.69
N LYS A 10 -12.99 1.11 -7.37
CA LYS A 10 -13.80 0.61 -6.24
C LYS A 10 -13.30 -0.73 -5.69
N GLY A 11 -12.36 -0.67 -4.73
CA GLY A 11 -12.01 -1.85 -3.93
C GLY A 11 -10.99 -1.64 -2.81
N ALA A 12 -10.17 -0.58 -2.81
CA ALA A 12 -9.00 -0.52 -1.92
C ALA A 12 -8.87 0.78 -1.12
N THR A 13 -9.97 1.31 -0.58
CA THR A 13 -9.87 2.48 0.31
C THR A 13 -10.95 2.43 1.38
N LEU A 14 -10.70 1.71 2.46
CA LEU A 14 -11.30 1.92 3.79
C LEU A 14 -10.81 0.77 4.68
N LEU A 15 -9.95 1.06 5.65
CA LEU A 15 -9.86 0.43 6.98
C LEU A 15 -8.62 1.00 7.69
N ALA A 16 -8.67 2.30 7.98
CA ALA A 16 -7.76 2.95 8.92
C ALA A 16 -8.59 3.91 9.78
N THR A 17 -9.38 3.35 10.69
CA THR A 17 -10.03 4.09 11.77
C THR A 17 -9.79 3.34 13.08
N THR A 18 -8.74 3.79 13.74
CA THR A 18 -8.57 3.94 15.19
C THR A 18 -9.72 3.45 16.08
N ALA A 19 -9.40 2.50 16.96
CA ALA A 19 -10.05 2.37 18.26
C ALA A 19 -9.01 1.89 19.30
N LEU A 20 -8.20 2.83 19.79
CA LEU A 20 -7.39 2.62 20.99
C LEU A 20 -8.36 2.74 22.18
N LEU A 21 -8.97 1.63 22.59
CA LEU A 21 -9.79 1.59 23.80
C LEU A 21 -8.88 1.56 25.03
N MET A 22 -8.89 2.66 25.77
CA MET A 22 -8.28 2.79 27.10
C MET A 22 -8.89 1.72 28.02
N ALA A 23 -8.04 0.78 28.47
CA ALA A 23 -8.42 -0.24 29.43
C ALA A 23 -8.59 0.39 30.82
N THR A 24 -9.82 0.73 31.19
CA THR A 24 -10.15 1.02 32.60
C THR A 24 -10.42 -0.29 33.31
N THR A 25 -9.52 -0.70 34.19
CA THR A 25 -9.74 -1.80 35.14
C THR A 25 -10.84 -1.39 36.11
N ALA A 26 -12.07 -1.86 35.88
CA ALA A 26 -13.15 -1.70 36.85
C ALA A 26 -12.90 -2.66 38.03
N VAL A 27 -12.51 -2.10 39.18
CA VAL A 27 -12.40 -2.83 40.45
C VAL A 27 -13.78 -2.73 41.12
N ILE A 28 -14.55 -3.81 41.12
CA ILE A 28 -15.88 -3.83 41.73
C ILE A 28 -15.75 -4.13 43.24
N PRO A 29 -16.37 -3.34 44.13
CA PRO A 29 -16.32 -3.57 45.58
C PRO A 29 -16.97 -4.89 46.02
N ALA A 30 -16.45 -5.50 47.08
CA ALA A 30 -16.76 -6.87 47.52
C ALA A 30 -18.23 -7.11 47.92
N GLU A 31 -19.00 -6.08 48.35
CA GLU A 31 -20.44 -6.26 48.63
C GLU A 31 -21.29 -6.38 47.35
N ALA A 32 -20.84 -5.82 46.22
CA ALA A 32 -21.52 -5.95 44.93
C ALA A 32 -21.31 -7.34 44.30
N ALA A 33 -20.18 -7.98 44.58
CA ALA A 33 -19.84 -9.34 44.18
C ALA A 33 -20.87 -10.39 44.68
N ASN A 34 -21.55 -10.15 45.81
CA ASN A 34 -22.56 -11.06 46.36
C ASN A 34 -23.90 -11.06 45.59
N LYS A 35 -24.12 -10.09 44.69
CA LYS A 35 -25.33 -9.95 43.85
C LYS A 35 -25.01 -10.12 42.37
N ALA A 36 -23.82 -9.72 41.96
CA ALA A 36 -23.16 -10.09 40.71
C ALA A 36 -23.05 -11.62 40.57
N GLY A 37 -23.39 -12.18 39.41
CA GLY A 37 -23.39 -13.64 39.20
C GLY A 37 -24.48 -14.43 39.94
N ALA A 38 -25.30 -13.79 40.79
CA ALA A 38 -26.42 -14.46 41.46
C ALA A 38 -27.53 -14.83 40.47
N ALA A 39 -28.27 -15.88 40.79
CA ALA A 39 -29.40 -16.34 39.96
C ALA A 39 -30.48 -15.25 39.88
N CYS A 40 -31.04 -15.10 38.68
CA CYS A 40 -32.12 -14.16 38.41
C CYS A 40 -33.27 -14.88 37.69
N SER A 41 -34.50 -14.42 37.94
CA SER A 41 -35.72 -15.14 37.52
C SER A 41 -36.29 -14.64 36.19
N LYS A 42 -36.01 -13.40 35.79
CA LYS A 42 -36.59 -12.77 34.59
C LYS A 42 -35.50 -12.32 33.63
N VAL A 43 -35.43 -12.99 32.47
CA VAL A 43 -34.51 -12.64 31.38
C VAL A 43 -34.66 -11.16 30.98
N ASN A 44 -33.54 -10.50 30.67
CA ASN A 44 -33.44 -9.08 30.32
C ASN A 44 -33.88 -8.10 31.40
N ALA A 45 -34.12 -8.56 32.63
CA ALA A 45 -34.23 -7.65 33.77
C ALA A 45 -32.93 -6.86 33.92
N LYS A 46 -33.02 -5.58 34.28
CA LYS A 46 -31.89 -4.69 34.50
C LYS A 46 -31.80 -4.33 35.97
N ALA A 47 -30.60 -4.30 36.52
CA ALA A 47 -30.36 -3.88 37.90
C ALA A 47 -29.07 -3.08 37.97
N LYS A 48 -28.97 -2.21 38.97
CA LYS A 48 -27.73 -1.54 39.33
C LYS A 48 -27.17 -2.21 40.57
N ILE A 49 -25.98 -2.79 40.48
CA ILE A 49 -25.33 -3.52 41.57
C ILE A 49 -23.97 -2.86 41.79
N GLY A 50 -23.70 -2.36 43.01
CA GLY A 50 -22.41 -1.71 43.31
C GLY A 50 -22.11 -0.42 42.55
N GLY A 51 -23.09 0.17 41.85
CA GLY A 51 -22.87 1.32 40.99
C GLY A 51 -22.83 0.98 39.49
N ASP A 52 -22.67 -0.30 39.16
CA ASP A 52 -22.55 -0.81 37.80
C ASP A 52 -23.87 -1.38 37.26
N ASN A 53 -23.97 -1.44 35.93
CA ASN A 53 -25.17 -1.93 35.25
C ASN A 53 -25.08 -3.44 35.01
N TYR A 54 -26.16 -4.15 35.34
CA TYR A 54 -26.29 -5.58 35.18
C TYR A 54 -27.55 -5.94 34.41
N VAL A 55 -27.47 -7.02 33.64
CA VAL A 55 -28.58 -7.63 32.93
C VAL A 55 -28.73 -9.09 33.31
N CYS A 56 -29.95 -9.52 33.60
CA CYS A 56 -30.27 -10.91 33.85
C CYS A 56 -30.23 -11.68 32.52
N THR A 57 -29.14 -12.42 32.29
CA THR A 57 -28.95 -13.21 31.07
C THR A 57 -28.06 -14.41 31.37
N LYS A 58 -27.90 -15.30 30.39
CA LYS A 58 -26.93 -16.38 30.48
C LYS A 58 -25.54 -15.79 30.25
N ASN A 59 -24.58 -16.10 31.12
CA ASN A 59 -23.20 -15.66 30.92
C ASN A 59 -22.69 -16.18 29.55
N PRO A 60 -22.32 -15.29 28.62
CA PRO A 60 -21.96 -15.70 27.26
C PRO A 60 -20.62 -16.45 27.20
N THR A 61 -19.80 -16.45 28.26
CA THR A 61 -18.53 -17.17 28.31
C THR A 61 -18.64 -18.59 28.86
N VAL A 62 -19.76 -18.95 29.49
CA VAL A 62 -19.96 -20.25 30.15
C VAL A 62 -20.92 -21.13 29.35
N LYS A 63 -20.45 -22.31 28.94
CA LYS A 63 -21.29 -23.31 28.26
C LYS A 63 -22.38 -23.79 29.23
N ASN A 64 -23.64 -23.81 28.78
CA ASN A 64 -24.82 -24.19 29.57
C ASN A 64 -25.07 -23.30 30.81
N ALA A 65 -24.78 -22.01 30.73
CA ALA A 65 -25.03 -21.08 31.83
C ALA A 65 -26.51 -21.02 32.26
N LYS A 66 -26.72 -20.92 33.57
CA LYS A 66 -28.02 -20.53 34.17
C LYS A 66 -28.22 -19.02 34.02
N LEU A 67 -29.46 -18.55 34.21
CA LEU A 67 -29.74 -17.11 34.22
C LEU A 67 -29.15 -16.48 35.48
N THR A 68 -28.23 -15.55 35.29
CA THR A 68 -27.56 -14.80 36.36
C THR A 68 -27.51 -13.31 36.05
N TRP A 69 -27.26 -12.48 37.06
CA TRP A 69 -26.92 -11.08 36.84
C TRP A 69 -25.53 -10.99 36.22
N VAL A 70 -25.45 -10.60 34.94
CA VAL A 70 -24.19 -10.43 34.20
C VAL A 70 -23.94 -8.94 34.01
N TRP A 71 -22.72 -8.49 34.29
CA TRP A 71 -22.31 -7.11 34.04
C TRP A 71 -22.50 -6.76 32.56
N THR A 72 -23.08 -5.59 32.26
CA THR A 72 -23.32 -5.20 30.86
C THR A 72 -22.02 -5.09 30.07
N GLY A 73 -20.93 -4.64 30.71
CA GLY A 73 -19.61 -4.59 30.09
C GLY A 73 -19.05 -5.97 29.70
N CYS A 74 -19.45 -7.06 30.38
CA CYS A 74 -19.13 -8.42 29.95
C CYS A 74 -19.86 -8.78 28.65
N VAL A 75 -21.15 -8.47 28.56
CA VAL A 75 -21.96 -8.74 27.35
C VAL A 75 -21.41 -7.97 26.15
N ASP A 76 -21.08 -6.69 26.35
CA ASP A 76 -20.52 -5.84 25.31
C ASP A 76 -19.11 -6.30 24.89
N SER A 77 -18.25 -6.62 25.85
CA SER A 77 -16.90 -7.15 25.57
C SER A 77 -16.94 -8.50 24.85
N HIS A 78 -17.90 -9.37 25.20
CA HIS A 78 -18.11 -10.63 24.50
C HIS A 78 -18.54 -10.39 23.05
N LYS A 79 -19.49 -9.47 22.81
CA LYS A 79 -19.93 -9.10 21.47
C LYS A 79 -18.76 -8.56 20.62
N LEU A 80 -17.98 -7.63 21.17
CA LEU A 80 -16.80 -7.06 20.50
C LEU A 80 -15.79 -8.15 20.11
N TYR A 81 -15.51 -9.10 20.99
CA TYR A 81 -14.62 -10.22 20.68
C TYR A 81 -15.15 -11.11 19.54
N VAL A 82 -16.44 -11.46 19.55
CA VAL A 82 -17.05 -12.30 18.50
C VAL A 82 -17.01 -11.58 17.15
N GLU A 83 -17.32 -10.29 17.12
CA GLU A 83 -17.25 -9.47 15.92
C GLU A 83 -15.80 -9.34 15.41
N ALA A 84 -14.83 -9.09 16.30
CA ALA A 84 -13.42 -9.04 15.95
C ALA A 84 -12.91 -10.38 15.39
N ALA A 85 -13.31 -11.51 15.99
CA ALA A 85 -12.94 -12.84 15.52
C ALA A 85 -13.54 -13.16 14.13
N ALA A 86 -14.81 -12.81 13.91
CA ALA A 86 -15.45 -12.95 12.60
C ALA A 86 -14.77 -12.07 11.54
N ARG A 87 -14.42 -10.84 11.90
CA ARG A 87 -13.69 -9.91 11.03
C ARG A 87 -12.30 -10.42 10.69
N LEU A 88 -11.57 -10.98 11.66
CA LEU A 88 -10.25 -11.60 11.43
C LEU A 88 -10.35 -12.73 10.40
N LYS A 89 -11.38 -13.57 10.47
CA LYS A 89 -11.61 -14.63 9.48
C LYS A 89 -11.74 -14.04 8.07
N SER A 90 -12.62 -13.04 7.90
CA SER A 90 -12.84 -12.37 6.61
C SER A 90 -11.57 -11.66 6.08
N ILE A 91 -10.83 -10.98 6.96
CA ILE A 91 -9.55 -10.34 6.61
C ILE A 91 -8.53 -11.40 6.18
N THR A 92 -8.44 -12.53 6.88
CA THR A 92 -7.50 -13.60 6.55
C THR A 92 -7.81 -14.23 5.20
N GLU A 93 -9.08 -14.50 4.91
CA GLU A 93 -9.53 -15.03 3.62
C GLU A 93 -9.24 -14.03 2.48
N SER A 94 -9.55 -12.74 2.68
CA SER A 94 -9.28 -11.69 1.70
C SER A 94 -7.78 -11.48 1.48
N ALA A 95 -6.98 -11.54 2.55
CA ALA A 95 -5.53 -11.43 2.49
C ALA A 95 -4.89 -12.61 1.75
N ALA A 96 -5.42 -13.83 1.92
CA ALA A 96 -4.97 -15.00 1.17
C ALA A 96 -5.21 -14.83 -0.33
N GLN A 97 -6.41 -14.40 -0.73
CA GLN A 97 -6.74 -14.10 -2.13
C GLN A 97 -5.82 -13.02 -2.71
N ALA A 98 -5.65 -11.90 -1.99
CA ALA A 98 -4.76 -10.82 -2.39
C ALA A 98 -3.30 -11.30 -2.52
N SER A 99 -2.82 -12.14 -1.60
CA SER A 99 -1.47 -12.70 -1.66
C SER A 99 -1.29 -13.58 -2.90
N THR A 100 -2.25 -14.44 -3.23
CA THR A 100 -2.19 -15.28 -4.44
C THR A 100 -2.16 -14.45 -5.72
N MET A 101 -2.96 -13.38 -5.80
CA MET A 101 -2.93 -12.47 -6.94
C MET A 101 -1.57 -11.76 -7.05
N LEU A 102 -1.06 -11.22 -5.94
CA LEU A 102 0.25 -10.57 -5.90
C LEU A 102 1.37 -11.54 -6.30
N ASP A 103 1.33 -12.79 -5.82
CA ASP A 103 2.32 -13.81 -6.18
C ASP A 103 2.31 -14.12 -7.68
N THR A 104 1.11 -14.21 -8.27
CA THR A 104 0.95 -14.41 -9.72
C THR A 104 1.53 -13.24 -10.51
N GLU A 105 1.21 -12.00 -10.13
CA GLU A 105 1.71 -10.81 -10.79
C GLU A 105 3.22 -10.63 -10.64
N ILE A 106 3.77 -10.90 -9.45
CA ILE A 106 5.21 -10.86 -9.18
C ILE A 106 5.93 -11.91 -10.04
N ALA A 107 5.40 -13.13 -10.13
CA ALA A 107 5.99 -14.18 -10.95
C ALA A 107 6.02 -13.79 -12.44
N ALA A 108 4.93 -13.23 -12.96
CA ALA A 108 4.85 -12.73 -14.33
C ALA A 108 5.89 -11.62 -14.60
N LEU A 109 5.97 -10.62 -13.72
CA LEU A 109 6.95 -9.54 -13.86
C LEU A 109 8.40 -10.04 -13.76
N LYS A 110 8.68 -10.99 -12.86
CA LYS A 110 10.02 -11.59 -12.73
C LYS A 110 10.41 -12.40 -13.96
N ALA A 111 9.44 -13.05 -14.62
CA ALA A 111 9.70 -13.78 -15.87
C ALA A 111 10.04 -12.82 -17.03
N GLU A 112 9.43 -11.63 -17.06
CA GLU A 112 9.67 -10.61 -18.10
C GLU A 112 10.92 -9.76 -17.84
N ALA A 113 11.34 -9.62 -16.58
CA ALA A 113 12.43 -8.73 -16.17
C ALA A 113 13.75 -8.92 -16.93
N PRO A 114 14.23 -10.15 -17.23
CA PRO A 114 15.48 -10.33 -17.99
C PRO A 114 15.40 -9.78 -19.42
N ALA A 115 14.25 -9.96 -20.08
CA ALA A 115 14.03 -9.44 -21.43
C ALA A 115 13.92 -7.91 -21.42
N ASP A 116 13.20 -7.35 -20.45
CA ASP A 116 13.08 -5.90 -20.25
C ASP A 116 14.46 -5.27 -19.92
N GLU A 117 15.30 -5.92 -19.12
CA GLU A 117 16.65 -5.45 -18.81
C GLU A 117 17.57 -5.49 -20.05
N ALA A 118 17.52 -6.57 -20.83
CA ALA A 118 18.26 -6.65 -22.08
C ALA A 118 17.84 -5.55 -23.07
N GLN A 119 16.54 -5.31 -23.19
CA GLN A 119 16.00 -4.24 -24.04
C GLN A 119 16.38 -2.85 -23.52
N ALA A 120 16.41 -2.64 -22.20
CA ALA A 120 16.88 -1.39 -21.60
C ALA A 120 18.35 -1.09 -21.98
N LYS A 121 19.23 -2.11 -21.92
CA LYS A 121 20.64 -1.97 -22.35
C LYS A 121 20.77 -1.61 -23.83
N VAL A 122 19.91 -2.16 -24.69
CA VAL A 122 19.85 -1.77 -26.12
C VAL A 122 19.47 -0.29 -26.27
N TYR A 123 18.51 0.21 -25.49
CA TYR A 123 18.15 1.62 -25.51
C TYR A 123 19.26 2.52 -24.95
N ASP A 124 19.97 2.10 -23.90
CA ASP A 124 21.12 2.86 -23.39
C ASP A 124 22.21 2.99 -24.44
N GLN A 125 22.51 1.91 -25.17
CA GLN A 125 23.48 1.95 -26.26
C GLN A 125 23.03 2.93 -27.35
N LYS A 126 21.76 2.88 -27.77
CA LYS A 126 21.21 3.83 -28.74
C LYS A 126 21.26 5.28 -28.25
N ALA A 127 21.07 5.50 -26.95
CA ALA A 127 21.21 6.82 -26.34
C ALA A 127 22.67 7.29 -26.37
N ALA A 128 23.63 6.42 -26.05
CA ALA A 128 25.05 6.72 -26.13
C ALA A 128 25.49 7.05 -27.57
N ASP A 129 25.05 6.26 -28.55
CA ASP A 129 25.33 6.49 -29.97
C ASP A 129 24.73 7.82 -30.44
N ALA A 130 23.50 8.14 -30.01
CA ALA A 130 22.87 9.42 -30.33
C ALA A 130 23.62 10.60 -29.68
N LYS A 131 24.09 10.48 -28.44
CA LYS A 131 24.93 11.50 -27.79
C LYS A 131 26.27 11.68 -28.50
N ALA A 132 26.90 10.60 -28.96
CA ALA A 132 28.12 10.69 -29.75
C ALA A 132 27.88 11.45 -31.08
N LYS A 133 26.78 11.16 -31.77
CA LYS A 133 26.37 11.90 -32.98
C LYS A 133 26.06 13.36 -32.71
N GLN A 134 25.43 13.66 -31.57
CA GLN A 134 25.19 15.03 -31.11
C GLN A 134 26.51 15.78 -30.90
N ALA A 135 27.45 15.17 -30.16
CA ALA A 135 28.76 15.76 -29.88
C ALA A 135 29.54 16.05 -31.17
N ASN A 136 29.55 15.09 -32.10
CA ASN A 136 30.18 15.27 -33.40
C ASN A 136 29.53 16.41 -34.19
N ALA A 137 28.19 16.48 -34.23
CA ALA A 137 27.48 17.57 -34.90
C ALA A 137 27.75 18.95 -34.26
N LEU A 138 27.89 19.03 -32.94
CA LEU A 138 28.28 20.28 -32.27
C LEU A 138 29.72 20.69 -32.61
N ASN A 139 30.63 19.72 -32.71
CA ASN A 139 32.00 19.98 -33.14
C ASN A 139 32.05 20.49 -34.59
N GLU A 140 31.31 19.87 -35.51
CA GLU A 140 31.18 20.33 -36.91
C GLU A 140 30.55 21.73 -37.00
N ALA A 141 29.54 22.02 -36.17
CA ALA A 141 28.95 23.36 -36.10
C ALA A 141 29.98 24.40 -35.64
N LYS A 142 30.82 24.06 -34.66
CA LYS A 142 31.90 24.92 -34.18
C LYS A 142 32.95 25.16 -35.26
N VAL A 143 33.42 24.11 -35.93
CA VAL A 143 34.40 24.21 -37.02
C VAL A 143 33.85 25.09 -38.15
N ALA A 144 32.58 24.92 -38.52
CA ALA A 144 31.93 25.77 -39.52
C ALA A 144 31.87 27.25 -39.08
N ASN A 145 31.54 27.54 -37.82
CA ASN A 145 31.56 28.92 -37.29
C ASN A 145 32.98 29.52 -37.29
N ASP A 146 33.99 28.75 -36.91
CA ASP A 146 35.39 29.19 -36.91
C ASP A 146 35.84 29.52 -38.35
N ASN A 147 35.44 28.71 -39.33
CA ASN A 147 35.70 28.96 -40.76
C ASN A 147 34.94 30.18 -41.30
N ALA A 148 33.69 30.39 -40.89
CA ALA A 148 32.91 31.58 -41.25
C ALA A 148 33.60 32.86 -40.75
N THR A 149 34.14 32.83 -39.53
CA THR A 149 34.87 33.95 -38.92
C THR A 149 36.14 34.26 -39.71
N LYS A 150 36.92 33.23 -40.07
CA LYS A 150 38.15 33.39 -40.87
C LYS A 150 37.89 33.92 -42.29
N ALA A 151 36.81 33.46 -42.93
CA ALA A 151 36.44 33.85 -44.30
C ALA A 151 35.74 35.21 -44.39
N GLY A 152 35.34 35.80 -43.26
CA GLY A 152 34.51 37.00 -43.20
C GLY A 152 33.03 36.70 -43.50
N ALA A 153 32.15 36.98 -42.54
CA ALA A 153 30.73 36.59 -42.60
C ALA A 153 29.94 37.17 -43.80
N THR A 154 30.40 38.28 -44.39
CA THR A 154 29.75 38.93 -45.53
C THR A 154 30.16 38.32 -46.87
N THR A 155 31.23 37.53 -46.92
CA THR A 155 31.70 36.88 -48.15
C THR A 155 30.82 35.69 -48.52
N SER A 156 30.83 35.31 -49.80
CA SER A 156 30.09 34.13 -50.28
C SER A 156 30.52 32.86 -49.53
N ALA A 157 31.82 32.70 -49.24
CA ALA A 157 32.34 31.58 -48.45
C ALA A 157 31.85 31.63 -46.99
N GLY A 158 31.89 32.81 -46.35
CA GLY A 158 31.39 33.00 -44.99
C GLY A 158 29.90 32.66 -44.83
N LYS A 159 29.07 33.03 -45.82
CA LYS A 159 27.63 32.66 -45.84
C LYS A 159 27.41 31.16 -45.94
N THR A 160 28.19 30.45 -46.76
CA THR A 160 28.14 28.99 -46.87
C THR A 160 28.48 28.33 -45.55
N TYR A 161 29.56 28.76 -44.88
CA TYR A 161 29.94 28.22 -43.56
C TYR A 161 28.91 28.52 -42.47
N THR A 162 28.32 29.72 -42.48
CA THR A 162 27.23 30.09 -41.54
C THR A 162 26.01 29.17 -41.73
N THR A 163 25.66 28.87 -42.98
CA THR A 163 24.57 27.94 -43.31
C THR A 163 24.90 26.52 -42.82
N ALA A 164 26.13 26.05 -43.05
CA ALA A 164 26.60 24.76 -42.58
C ALA A 164 26.54 24.66 -41.04
N ALA A 165 26.99 25.69 -40.31
CA ALA A 165 26.92 25.74 -38.86
C ALA A 165 25.49 25.63 -38.33
N SER A 166 24.54 26.34 -38.96
CA SER A 166 23.11 26.22 -38.65
C SER A 166 22.58 24.81 -38.91
N THR A 167 22.95 24.17 -40.02
CA THR A 167 22.56 22.80 -40.35
C THR A 167 23.06 21.81 -39.30
N TRP A 168 24.33 21.90 -38.91
CA TRP A 168 24.92 21.04 -37.88
C TRP A 168 24.31 21.29 -36.49
N THR A 169 23.98 22.54 -36.17
CA THR A 169 23.27 22.88 -34.92
C THR A 169 21.87 22.25 -34.88
N LYS A 170 21.14 22.26 -36.00
CA LYS A 170 19.84 21.57 -36.11
C LYS A 170 19.99 20.06 -35.98
N ALA A 171 21.01 19.48 -36.62
CA ALA A 171 21.32 18.06 -36.50
C ALA A 171 21.64 17.65 -35.05
N ALA A 172 22.44 18.44 -34.34
CA ALA A 172 22.77 18.21 -32.93
C ALA A 172 21.51 18.17 -32.05
N ARG A 173 20.57 19.12 -32.22
CA ARG A 173 19.29 19.11 -31.49
C ARG A 173 18.44 17.87 -31.81
N SER A 174 18.45 17.42 -33.06
CA SER A 174 17.73 16.20 -33.45
C SER A 174 18.30 14.97 -32.74
N TYR A 175 19.63 14.86 -32.64
CA TYR A 175 20.28 13.75 -31.94
C TYR A 175 20.08 13.82 -30.43
N GLU A 176 20.07 15.01 -29.84
CA GLU A 176 19.73 15.22 -28.43
C GLU A 176 18.33 14.68 -28.11
N LEU A 177 17.33 15.01 -28.94
CA LEU A 177 15.97 14.54 -28.77
C LEU A 177 15.87 13.02 -28.91
N ALA A 178 16.59 12.44 -29.87
CA ALA A 178 16.67 10.99 -30.04
C ALA A 178 17.27 10.31 -28.79
N ALA A 179 18.37 10.84 -28.25
CA ALA A 179 18.98 10.32 -27.03
C ALA A 179 17.99 10.35 -25.86
N LYS A 180 17.31 11.47 -25.63
CA LYS A 180 16.30 11.61 -24.56
C LYS A 180 15.14 10.63 -24.70
N ASN A 181 14.71 10.34 -25.94
CA ASN A 181 13.65 9.36 -26.19
C ASN A 181 14.10 7.93 -25.87
N PHE A 182 15.35 7.56 -26.19
CA PHE A 182 15.89 6.26 -25.83
C PHE A 182 16.09 6.12 -24.32
N GLU A 183 16.62 7.16 -23.65
CA GLU A 183 16.74 7.18 -22.19
C GLU A 183 15.38 6.98 -21.50
N ARG A 184 14.34 7.66 -21.98
CA ARG A 184 12.98 7.47 -21.47
C ARG A 184 12.46 6.05 -21.68
N SER A 185 12.77 5.45 -22.83
CA SER A 185 12.37 4.07 -23.14
C SER A 185 13.07 3.08 -22.21
N ALA A 186 14.37 3.25 -21.97
CA ALA A 186 15.13 2.44 -21.02
C ALA A 186 14.62 2.62 -19.58
N ALA A 187 14.34 3.86 -19.17
CA ALA A 187 13.79 4.16 -17.85
C ALA A 187 12.42 3.50 -17.63
N SER A 188 11.52 3.54 -18.63
CA SER A 188 10.21 2.90 -18.54
C SER A 188 10.29 1.38 -18.30
N LEU A 189 11.29 0.71 -18.91
CA LEU A 189 11.50 -0.73 -18.70
C LEU A 189 12.05 -1.00 -17.29
N ARG A 190 13.00 -0.18 -16.82
CA ARG A 190 13.51 -0.27 -15.45
C ARG A 190 12.45 0.01 -14.40
N ASP A 191 11.54 0.95 -14.65
CA ASP A 191 10.41 1.23 -13.77
C ASP A 191 9.50 0.01 -13.65
N LYS A 192 9.22 -0.68 -14.76
CA LYS A 192 8.46 -1.93 -14.76
C LYS A 192 9.16 -3.03 -13.95
N ILE A 193 10.49 -3.14 -14.03
CA ILE A 193 11.27 -4.06 -13.18
C ILE A 193 11.14 -3.65 -11.70
N ASN A 194 11.21 -2.35 -11.39
CA ASN A 194 11.07 -1.83 -10.03
C ASN A 194 9.65 -2.02 -9.44
N GLU A 195 8.62 -2.23 -10.27
CA GLU A 195 7.28 -2.60 -9.79
C GLU A 195 7.27 -3.94 -9.04
N VAL A 196 8.21 -4.84 -9.32
CA VAL A 196 8.38 -6.09 -8.56
C VAL A 196 8.60 -5.77 -7.07
N ALA A 197 9.56 -4.89 -6.77
CA ALA A 197 9.87 -4.50 -5.39
C ALA A 197 8.68 -3.80 -4.71
N LYS A 198 7.90 -3.00 -5.45
CA LYS A 198 6.68 -2.36 -4.92
C LYS A 198 5.62 -3.39 -4.57
N LYS A 199 5.40 -4.39 -5.42
CA LYS A 199 4.43 -5.48 -5.17
C LYS A 199 4.87 -6.41 -4.04
N GLU A 200 6.15 -6.70 -3.92
CA GLU A 200 6.70 -7.43 -2.77
C GLU A 200 6.44 -6.67 -1.45
N LYS A 201 6.62 -5.35 -1.44
CA LYS A 201 6.26 -4.51 -0.29
C LYS A 201 4.74 -4.51 -0.01
N GLN A 202 3.90 -4.49 -1.04
CA GLN A 202 2.45 -4.62 -0.88
C GLN A 202 2.08 -5.95 -0.23
N LYS A 203 2.72 -7.06 -0.63
CA LYS A 203 2.52 -8.38 -0.01
C LYS A 203 2.86 -8.37 1.48
N LEU A 204 3.97 -7.73 1.86
CA LEU A 204 4.34 -7.56 3.27
C LEU A 204 3.30 -6.77 4.06
N ASN A 205 2.74 -5.70 3.48
CA ASN A 205 1.68 -4.92 4.13
C ASN A 205 0.38 -5.72 4.33
N VAL A 206 0.03 -6.58 3.36
CA VAL A 206 -1.12 -7.50 3.49
C VAL A 206 -0.88 -8.48 4.64
N ALA A 207 0.31 -9.08 4.73
CA ALA A 207 0.67 -9.95 5.84
C ALA A 207 0.61 -9.22 7.19
N GLN A 208 1.15 -7.99 7.25
CA GLN A 208 1.11 -7.17 8.46
C GLN A 208 -0.32 -6.81 8.90
N THR A 209 -1.24 -6.61 7.95
CA THR A 209 -2.65 -6.32 8.25
C THR A 209 -3.31 -7.50 8.98
N VAL A 210 -2.98 -8.73 8.57
CA VAL A 210 -3.44 -9.95 9.25
C VAL A 210 -2.87 -10.02 10.67
N GLU A 211 -1.56 -9.77 10.85
CA GLU A 211 -0.92 -9.80 12.17
C GLU A 211 -1.46 -8.72 13.13
N ASN A 212 -1.73 -7.52 12.63
CA ASN A 212 -2.36 -6.45 13.40
C ASN A 212 -3.78 -6.87 13.84
N SER A 213 -4.55 -7.49 12.94
CA SER A 213 -5.90 -7.98 13.24
C SER A 213 -5.88 -9.11 14.27
N LYS A 214 -4.88 -10.02 14.22
CA LYS A 214 -4.68 -11.04 15.26
C LYS A 214 -4.40 -10.42 16.62
N THR A 215 -3.58 -9.37 16.65
CA THR A 215 -3.27 -8.63 17.89
C THR A 215 -4.53 -7.99 18.49
N GLU A 216 -5.39 -7.39 17.66
CA GLU A 216 -6.66 -6.83 18.12
C GLU A 216 -7.62 -7.90 18.66
N VAL A 217 -7.75 -9.05 17.99
CA VAL A 217 -8.55 -10.16 18.49
C VAL A 217 -8.02 -10.68 19.82
N LYS A 218 -6.69 -10.74 19.99
CA LYS A 218 -6.08 -11.10 21.27
C LYS A 218 -6.41 -10.07 22.36
N SER A 219 -6.33 -8.78 22.05
CA SER A 219 -6.68 -7.71 23.01
C SER A 219 -8.16 -7.77 23.43
N THR A 220 -9.08 -7.92 22.47
CA THR A 220 -10.52 -8.05 22.77
C THR A 220 -10.84 -9.31 23.54
N LEU A 221 -10.10 -10.41 23.32
CA LEU A 221 -10.20 -11.62 24.12
C LEU A 221 -9.81 -11.39 25.58
N GLU A 222 -8.69 -10.72 25.83
CA GLU A 222 -8.26 -10.40 27.20
C GLU A 222 -9.23 -9.44 27.90
N ASN A 223 -9.71 -8.42 27.19
CA ASN A 223 -10.75 -7.53 27.72
C ASN A 223 -12.01 -8.29 28.10
N ARG A 224 -12.46 -9.22 27.25
CA ARG A 224 -13.60 -10.10 27.54
C ARG A 224 -13.34 -10.96 28.77
N LYS A 225 -12.16 -11.56 28.90
CA LYS A 225 -11.82 -12.40 30.06
C LYS A 225 -11.87 -11.59 31.36
N ASN A 226 -11.35 -10.36 31.35
CA ASN A 226 -11.36 -9.47 32.49
C ASN A 226 -12.77 -8.99 32.84
N ALA A 227 -13.57 -8.63 31.83
CA ALA A 227 -14.94 -8.18 32.01
C ALA A 227 -15.90 -9.28 32.50
N CYS A 228 -15.63 -10.54 32.13
CA CYS A 228 -16.53 -11.67 32.38
C CYS A 228 -16.02 -12.64 33.46
N GLN A 229 -15.14 -12.21 34.36
CA GLN A 229 -14.62 -13.10 35.41
C GLN A 229 -15.75 -13.63 36.32
N PRO A 230 -15.74 -14.92 36.69
CA PRO A 230 -16.73 -15.48 37.61
C PRO A 230 -16.66 -14.78 38.97
N GLY A 231 -17.78 -14.24 39.44
CA GLY A 231 -17.87 -13.48 40.70
C GLY A 231 -17.94 -11.95 40.52
N LEU A 232 -17.90 -11.47 39.27
CA LEU A 232 -18.28 -10.11 38.85
C LEU A 232 -19.70 -10.04 38.29
#